data_AF-A0A0S2FCM3-F1
#
_entry.id   AF-A0A0S2FCM3-F1
#
_cell.length_a   1.000
_cell.length_b   1.000
_cell.length_c   1.000
_cell.angle_alpha   90.00
_cell.angle_beta   90.00
_cell.angle_gamma   90.00
#
_symmetry.space_group_name_H-M   'P 1'
#
loop_
_entity.id
_entity.type
_entity.pdbx_description
1 polymer ?
#
loop_
_entity_poly.entity_id
_entity_poly.type
_entity_poly.pdbx_seq_one_letter_code
_entity_poly.pdbx_strand_id
1 'polypeptide(L)'
;MNHKYLSAAAAVIAALSLTACQQSNADHEPKLRTSARIETPASAEPSALLAVATVFASDRGHDWNAYAALPQIAWTDSAPTEQGPGVYFRQGTLLLRGFTVEDVPNGVPGMEHGTVRRNEGQSTLTLIGSQTEVSTVAISKPFYSDDYAAILHNQLGAAPQLVTIADQCAPAPYDEGTGPGAFFELSIPGRDIVYARASQQDGGKYTAGFTVFELTRTHPSQAMAELGCKQPK
;
A
#
# COMPACT_ATOMS: atom_id res chain seq x y z
N MET A 1 -7.03 42.84 27.61
CA MET A 1 -7.85 43.04 28.82
C MET A 1 -8.88 41.92 28.86
N ASN A 2 -9.09 41.12 29.89
CA ASN A 2 -8.49 41.00 31.20
C ASN A 2 -8.85 39.59 31.70
N HIS A 3 -7.92 38.96 32.41
CA HIS A 3 -8.16 37.76 33.20
C HIS A 3 -9.27 37.98 34.23
N LYS A 4 -10.07 36.95 34.50
CA LYS A 4 -10.65 36.72 35.82
C LYS A 4 -10.45 35.27 36.24
N TYR A 5 -9.56 35.13 37.20
CA TYR A 5 -9.39 33.99 38.10
C TYR A 5 -10.65 33.76 38.92
N LEU A 6 -10.87 32.50 39.35
CA LEU A 6 -11.11 32.20 40.77
C LEU A 6 -10.91 30.71 41.03
N SER A 7 -9.87 30.45 41.82
CA SER A 7 -9.55 29.20 42.47
C SER A 7 -10.61 28.82 43.51
N ALA A 8 -10.82 27.53 43.71
CA ALA A 8 -11.21 27.00 45.02
C ALA A 8 -10.48 25.67 45.22
N ALA A 9 -9.47 25.69 46.08
CA ALA A 9 -8.87 24.50 46.65
C ALA A 9 -9.64 24.13 47.92
N ALA A 10 -9.95 22.85 48.09
CA ALA A 10 -10.20 22.26 49.40
C ALA A 10 -9.79 20.79 49.35
N ALA A 11 -8.74 20.46 50.08
CA ALA A 11 -8.35 19.11 50.44
C ALA A 11 -8.84 18.85 51.87
N VAL A 12 -9.39 17.66 52.17
CA VAL A 12 -9.10 16.91 53.42
C VAL A 12 -9.32 15.40 53.19
N ILE A 13 -8.39 14.65 53.79
CA ILE A 13 -8.08 13.22 53.87
C ILE A 13 -9.12 12.39 54.67
N ALA A 14 -9.33 11.11 54.31
CA ALA A 14 -9.45 9.99 55.28
C ALA A 14 -9.35 8.62 54.60
N ALA A 15 -8.70 7.67 55.27
CA ALA A 15 -8.26 6.36 54.80
C ALA A 15 -9.03 5.20 55.47
N LEU A 16 -9.08 4.04 54.77
CA LEU A 16 -9.19 2.63 55.26
C LEU A 16 -10.45 2.24 56.09
N SER A 17 -11.09 1.07 56.04
CA SER A 17 -10.99 -0.19 55.27
C SER A 17 -12.10 -1.15 55.77
N LEU A 18 -12.56 -2.07 54.90
CA LEU A 18 -13.28 -3.37 55.14
C LEU A 18 -14.72 -3.27 55.70
N THR A 19 -15.75 -3.94 55.16
CA THR A 19 -15.88 -5.41 54.99
C THR A 19 -17.05 -5.75 54.04
N ALA A 20 -17.01 -6.97 53.51
CA ALA A 20 -17.80 -7.56 52.44
C ALA A 20 -19.34 -7.60 52.61
N CYS A 21 -20.03 -7.52 51.47
CA CYS A 21 -21.23 -8.31 51.18
C CYS A 21 -21.10 -8.89 49.75
N GLN A 22 -21.07 -10.22 49.64
CA GLN A 22 -21.20 -10.96 48.39
C GLN A 22 -22.66 -10.97 47.94
N GLN A 23 -22.94 -10.63 46.68
CA GLN A 23 -24.01 -11.29 45.92
C GLN A 23 -23.87 -11.12 44.39
N SER A 24 -23.37 -12.20 43.78
CA SER A 24 -23.78 -12.83 42.51
C SER A 24 -24.02 -12.02 41.22
N ASN A 25 -23.16 -12.34 40.23
CA ASN A 25 -23.41 -12.47 38.79
C ASN A 25 -23.73 -11.23 37.94
N ALA A 26 -22.68 -10.72 37.27
CA ALA A 26 -22.67 -10.53 35.82
C ALA A 26 -21.21 -10.47 35.35
N ASP A 27 -20.75 -11.53 34.68
CA ASP A 27 -19.46 -11.57 34.00
C ASP A 27 -19.41 -10.46 32.92
N HIS A 28 -18.60 -9.44 33.16
CA HIS A 28 -18.04 -8.60 32.11
C HIS A 28 -16.57 -8.92 32.01
N GLU A 29 -16.30 -10.00 31.28
CA GLU A 29 -14.99 -10.33 30.77
C GLU A 29 -14.48 -9.13 29.92
N PRO A 30 -13.34 -8.53 30.27
CA PRO A 30 -12.74 -7.54 29.39
C PRO A 30 -12.29 -8.30 28.14
N LYS A 31 -12.98 -8.07 27.01
CA LYS A 31 -12.52 -8.52 25.69
C LYS A 31 -11.09 -8.05 25.51
N LEU A 32 -10.13 -8.95 25.74
CA LEU A 32 -8.76 -8.78 25.31
C LEU A 32 -8.84 -8.46 23.83
N ARG A 33 -8.40 -7.25 23.46
CA ARG A 33 -8.12 -6.92 22.07
C ARG A 33 -7.05 -7.91 21.63
N THR A 34 -7.45 -8.92 20.87
CA THR A 34 -6.53 -9.79 20.16
C THR A 34 -5.60 -8.88 19.37
N SER A 35 -4.32 -8.83 19.75
CA SER A 35 -3.29 -8.17 18.93
C SER A 35 -3.43 -8.69 17.52
N ALA A 36 -3.65 -7.76 16.57
CA ALA A 36 -3.61 -8.09 15.16
C ALA A 36 -2.31 -8.85 14.89
N ARG A 37 -2.44 -10.12 14.49
CA ARG A 37 -1.30 -10.95 14.15
C ARG A 37 -0.72 -10.36 12.89
N ILE A 38 0.45 -9.73 13.00
CA ILE A 38 1.27 -9.41 11.82
C ILE A 38 1.62 -10.77 11.20
N GLU A 39 1.00 -11.10 10.07
CA GLU A 39 1.43 -12.25 9.28
C GLU A 39 2.79 -11.93 8.70
N THR A 40 3.83 -12.23 9.47
CA THR A 40 5.20 -12.29 8.97
C THR A 40 5.53 -13.76 8.82
N PRO A 41 5.30 -14.39 7.65
CA PRO A 41 6.07 -15.57 7.35
C PRO A 41 7.52 -15.10 7.20
N ALA A 42 8.40 -15.58 8.07
CA ALA A 42 9.83 -15.66 7.79
C ALA A 42 10.03 -16.67 6.65
N SER A 43 9.56 -16.31 5.45
CA SER A 43 9.71 -17.10 4.25
C SER A 43 11.01 -16.69 3.58
N ALA A 44 11.83 -17.68 3.24
CA ALA A 44 13.00 -17.50 2.38
C ALA A 44 12.61 -17.05 0.96
N GLU A 45 11.32 -17.10 0.61
CA GLU A 45 10.83 -16.62 -0.67
C GLU A 45 10.87 -15.09 -0.74
N PRO A 46 11.10 -14.51 -1.94
CA PRO A 46 10.99 -13.07 -2.14
C PRO A 46 9.56 -12.57 -1.87
N SER A 47 9.42 -11.29 -1.51
CA SER A 47 8.08 -10.67 -1.45
C SER A 47 7.45 -10.68 -2.85
N ALA A 48 6.13 -10.55 -2.92
CA ALA A 48 5.45 -10.50 -4.22
C ALA A 48 5.93 -9.33 -5.08
N LEU A 49 6.10 -8.14 -4.49
CA LEU A 49 6.64 -6.98 -5.20
C LEU A 49 8.08 -7.21 -5.65
N LEU A 50 8.95 -7.79 -4.81
CA LEU A 50 10.32 -8.10 -5.20
C LEU A 50 10.36 -9.12 -6.35
N ALA A 51 9.54 -10.16 -6.30
CA ALA A 51 9.46 -11.17 -7.35
C ALA A 51 9.05 -10.56 -8.69
N VAL A 52 8.01 -9.71 -8.68
CA VAL A 52 7.53 -8.98 -9.87
C VAL A 52 8.60 -8.01 -10.38
N ALA A 53 9.18 -7.19 -9.51
CA ALA A 53 10.23 -6.23 -9.90
C ALA A 53 11.46 -6.94 -10.47
N THR A 54 11.83 -8.11 -9.93
CA THR A 54 12.95 -8.92 -10.44
C THR A 54 12.70 -9.43 -11.86
N VAL A 55 11.47 -9.87 -12.18
CA VAL A 55 11.10 -10.24 -13.55
C VAL A 55 11.10 -9.00 -14.45
N PHE A 56 10.48 -7.92 -13.99
CA PHE A 56 10.37 -6.67 -14.74
C PHE A 56 11.74 -6.09 -15.11
N ALA A 57 12.71 -6.19 -14.21
CA ALA A 57 14.11 -5.76 -14.37
C ALA A 57 15.00 -6.77 -15.12
N SER A 58 14.45 -7.83 -15.71
CA SER A 58 15.21 -8.84 -16.47
C SER A 58 14.98 -8.73 -17.97
N ASP A 59 15.82 -9.39 -18.77
CA ASP A 59 15.64 -9.53 -20.23
C ASP A 59 14.27 -10.09 -20.63
N ARG A 60 13.63 -10.88 -19.76
CA ARG A 60 12.28 -11.43 -19.99
C ARG A 60 11.16 -10.55 -19.43
N GLY A 61 11.47 -9.38 -18.91
CA GLY A 61 10.49 -8.48 -18.31
C GLY A 61 9.44 -7.97 -19.30
N HIS A 62 9.73 -8.00 -20.60
CA HIS A 62 8.76 -7.66 -21.64
C HIS A 62 7.79 -8.81 -21.94
N ASP A 63 8.10 -10.05 -21.56
CA ASP A 63 7.28 -11.22 -21.89
C ASP A 63 6.16 -11.43 -20.85
N TRP A 64 4.90 -11.40 -21.31
CA TRP A 64 3.72 -11.69 -20.49
C TRP A 64 3.81 -13.04 -19.75
N ASN A 65 4.43 -14.05 -20.37
CA ASN A 65 4.56 -15.39 -19.79
C ASN A 65 5.61 -15.44 -18.67
N ALA A 66 6.56 -14.52 -18.65
CA ALA A 66 7.57 -14.48 -17.58
C ALA A 66 6.93 -14.23 -16.21
N TYR A 67 5.82 -13.49 -16.16
CA TYR A 67 5.05 -13.23 -14.94
C TYR A 67 4.09 -14.35 -14.57
N ALA A 68 3.60 -15.12 -15.56
CA ALA A 68 2.65 -16.21 -15.33
C ALA A 68 3.19 -17.28 -14.37
N ALA A 69 4.51 -17.44 -14.32
CA ALA A 69 5.20 -18.42 -13.47
C ALA A 69 5.41 -17.97 -12.02
N LEU A 70 5.02 -16.75 -11.64
CA LEU A 70 5.22 -16.22 -10.30
C LEU A 70 4.17 -16.79 -9.33
N PRO A 71 4.55 -17.64 -8.35
CA PRO A 71 3.59 -18.26 -7.42
C PRO A 71 2.95 -17.27 -6.44
N GLN A 72 3.51 -16.06 -6.31
CA GLN A 72 3.01 -15.02 -5.42
C GLN A 72 1.79 -14.28 -5.98
N ILE A 73 1.41 -14.55 -7.23
CA ILE A 73 0.31 -13.85 -7.92
C ILE A 73 -0.86 -14.81 -8.12
N ALA A 74 -2.01 -14.45 -7.59
CA ALA A 74 -3.28 -15.08 -7.94
C ALA A 74 -3.92 -14.32 -9.11
N TRP A 75 -3.71 -14.83 -10.33
CA TRP A 75 -4.22 -14.21 -11.57
C TRP A 75 -5.75 -14.24 -11.61
N THR A 76 -6.34 -13.07 -11.89
CA THR A 76 -7.77 -12.94 -12.20
C THR A 76 -8.00 -13.21 -13.68
N ASP A 77 -7.12 -12.66 -14.53
CA ASP A 77 -7.16 -12.86 -15.97
C ASP A 77 -6.21 -13.98 -16.41
N SER A 78 -6.73 -14.90 -17.22
CA SER A 78 -5.94 -16.02 -17.77
C SER A 78 -4.89 -15.56 -18.80
N ALA A 79 -5.15 -14.45 -19.50
CA ALA A 79 -4.30 -13.88 -20.53
C ALA A 79 -4.47 -12.35 -20.61
N PRO A 80 -3.56 -11.61 -21.28
CA PRO A 80 -3.72 -10.19 -21.51
C PRO A 80 -4.98 -9.89 -22.35
N THR A 81 -5.74 -8.87 -21.98
CA THR A 81 -6.97 -8.43 -22.64
C THR A 81 -6.85 -6.99 -23.08
N GLU A 82 -7.36 -6.65 -24.27
CA GLU A 82 -7.36 -5.28 -24.78
C GLU A 82 -8.40 -4.44 -24.04
N GLN A 83 -7.98 -3.34 -23.41
CA GLN A 83 -8.84 -2.41 -22.66
C GLN A 83 -9.07 -1.08 -23.41
N GLY A 84 -8.32 -0.85 -24.47
CA GLY A 84 -8.40 0.29 -25.37
C GLY A 84 -7.47 0.06 -26.57
N PRO A 85 -7.55 0.88 -27.63
CA PRO A 85 -6.81 0.64 -28.86
C PRO A 85 -5.30 0.44 -28.63
N GLY A 86 -4.82 -0.78 -28.83
CA GLY A 86 -3.41 -1.15 -28.67
C GLY A 86 -2.92 -1.26 -27.21
N VAL A 87 -3.80 -1.17 -26.22
CA VAL A 87 -3.44 -1.23 -24.80
C VAL A 87 -4.02 -2.49 -24.15
N TYR A 88 -3.11 -3.33 -23.66
CA TYR A 88 -3.42 -4.64 -23.11
C TYR A 88 -3.11 -4.69 -21.63
N PHE A 89 -4.04 -5.28 -20.87
CA PHE A 89 -3.98 -5.40 -19.43
C PHE A 89 -4.03 -6.88 -19.04
N ARG A 90 -3.33 -7.24 -17.97
CA ARG A 90 -3.56 -8.51 -17.27
C ARG A 90 -3.56 -8.26 -15.77
N GLN A 91 -4.64 -8.65 -15.11
CA GLN A 91 -4.83 -8.40 -13.69
C GLN A 91 -4.68 -9.66 -12.84
N GLY A 92 -4.14 -9.45 -11.65
CA GLY A 92 -4.06 -10.45 -10.60
C GLY A 92 -4.05 -9.78 -9.23
N THR A 93 -3.94 -10.60 -8.20
CA THR A 93 -3.82 -10.14 -6.83
C THR A 93 -2.53 -10.66 -6.21
N LEU A 94 -1.93 -9.84 -5.34
CA LEU A 94 -0.76 -10.20 -4.56
C LEU A 94 -0.91 -9.71 -3.12
N LEU A 95 -0.07 -10.23 -2.24
CA LEU A 95 -0.01 -9.79 -0.84
C LEU A 95 1.30 -9.05 -0.57
N LEU A 96 1.18 -7.75 -0.27
CA LEU A 96 2.30 -6.96 0.24
C LEU A 96 2.56 -7.32 1.71
N ARG A 97 3.84 -7.36 2.09
CA ARG A 97 4.29 -7.66 3.45
C ARG A 97 4.12 -6.46 4.37
N GLY A 98 3.99 -6.73 5.68
CA GLY A 98 3.96 -5.70 6.74
C GLY A 98 2.58 -5.14 7.04
N PHE A 99 1.54 -5.68 6.43
CA PHE A 99 0.16 -5.24 6.61
C PHE A 99 -0.68 -6.25 7.39
N THR A 100 -1.75 -5.77 7.99
CA THR A 100 -2.62 -6.58 8.86
C THR A 100 -4.05 -6.63 8.34
N VAL A 101 -4.86 -7.54 8.91
CA VAL A 101 -6.28 -7.62 8.58
C VAL A 101 -7.04 -6.51 9.29
N GLU A 102 -7.70 -5.68 8.51
CA GLU A 102 -8.53 -4.56 8.98
C GLU A 102 -9.87 -4.50 8.23
N ASP A 103 -10.73 -3.58 8.64
CA ASP A 103 -12.02 -3.34 7.98
C ASP A 103 -11.80 -2.40 6.78
N VAL A 104 -11.94 -2.95 5.57
CA VAL A 104 -11.73 -2.24 4.31
C VAL A 104 -13.07 -2.02 3.63
N PRO A 105 -13.34 -0.85 3.01
CA PRO A 105 -14.53 -0.69 2.19
C PRO A 105 -14.64 -1.80 1.16
N ASN A 106 -15.83 -2.40 1.02
CA ASN A 106 -16.04 -3.52 0.12
C ASN A 106 -16.07 -3.13 -1.37
N GLY A 107 -15.99 -1.83 -1.68
CA GLY A 107 -16.00 -1.31 -3.05
C GLY A 107 -17.37 -1.38 -3.73
N VAL A 108 -18.41 -1.86 -3.03
CA VAL A 108 -19.75 -2.02 -3.59
C VAL A 108 -20.57 -0.74 -3.38
N PRO A 109 -21.15 -0.15 -4.43
CA PRO A 109 -22.02 1.01 -4.29
C PRO A 109 -23.42 0.63 -3.75
N GLY A 110 -24.15 1.61 -3.20
CA GLY A 110 -25.55 1.45 -2.84
C GLY A 110 -25.80 0.89 -1.42
N MET A 111 -26.93 0.19 -1.22
CA MET A 111 -27.32 -0.32 0.10
C MET A 111 -26.39 -1.42 0.64
N GLU A 112 -25.61 -2.03 -0.24
CA GLU A 112 -24.61 -3.04 0.09
C GLU A 112 -23.25 -2.43 0.45
N HIS A 113 -23.14 -1.09 0.43
CA HIS A 113 -21.93 -0.42 0.87
C HIS A 113 -21.66 -0.71 2.35
N GLY A 114 -20.45 -1.16 2.62
CA GLY A 114 -19.99 -1.49 3.96
C GLY A 114 -18.53 -1.84 3.96
N THR A 115 -18.08 -2.48 5.04
CA THR A 115 -16.70 -2.95 5.17
C THR A 115 -16.64 -4.48 5.13
N VAL A 116 -15.49 -4.99 4.70
CA VAL A 116 -15.11 -6.40 4.77
C VAL A 116 -13.77 -6.51 5.48
N ARG A 117 -13.61 -7.57 6.27
CA ARG A 117 -12.33 -7.90 6.90
C ARG A 117 -11.37 -8.45 5.85
N ARG A 118 -10.31 -7.71 5.54
CA ARG A 118 -9.31 -8.09 4.54
C ARG A 118 -7.91 -7.62 4.97
N ASN A 119 -6.86 -8.31 4.53
CA ASN A 119 -5.51 -7.80 4.71
C ASN A 119 -5.32 -6.53 3.84
N GLU A 120 -4.91 -5.42 4.47
CA GLU A 120 -4.64 -4.15 3.81
C GLU A 120 -3.60 -4.26 2.68
N GLY A 121 -2.64 -5.16 2.83
CA GLY A 121 -1.62 -5.44 1.82
C GLY A 121 -2.13 -6.25 0.63
N GLN A 122 -3.36 -6.76 0.67
CA GLN A 122 -3.94 -7.51 -0.45
C GLN A 122 -4.27 -6.54 -1.60
N SER A 123 -3.35 -6.49 -2.54
CA SER A 123 -3.26 -5.45 -3.57
C SER A 123 -3.60 -6.02 -4.95
N THR A 124 -4.08 -5.16 -5.83
CA THR A 124 -4.27 -5.49 -7.24
C THR A 124 -2.96 -5.27 -7.98
N LEU A 125 -2.52 -6.28 -8.71
CA LEU A 125 -1.45 -6.18 -9.70
C LEU A 125 -2.07 -6.00 -11.08
N THR A 126 -1.62 -4.99 -11.82
CA THR A 126 -1.97 -4.81 -13.23
C THR A 126 -0.68 -4.74 -14.05
N LEU A 127 -0.51 -5.70 -14.95
CA LEU A 127 0.48 -5.62 -16.01
C LEU A 127 -0.13 -4.85 -17.18
N ILE A 128 0.58 -3.87 -17.71
CA ILE A 128 0.11 -3.00 -18.80
C ILE A 128 1.12 -3.04 -19.93
N GLY A 129 0.63 -3.09 -21.17
CA GLY A 129 1.50 -3.07 -22.34
C GLY A 129 0.77 -3.15 -23.66
N SER A 130 1.43 -3.75 -24.65
CA SER A 130 0.88 -4.02 -25.98
C SER A 130 0.43 -5.48 -26.08
N GLN A 131 -0.07 -5.88 -27.24
CA GLN A 131 -0.46 -7.26 -27.51
C GLN A 131 0.68 -8.27 -27.25
N THR A 132 1.94 -7.85 -27.43
CA THR A 132 3.11 -8.73 -27.35
C THR A 132 4.01 -8.47 -26.16
N GLU A 133 3.96 -7.27 -25.57
CA GLU A 133 4.96 -6.85 -24.57
C GLU A 133 4.35 -6.16 -23.35
N VAL A 134 4.95 -6.39 -22.19
CA VAL A 134 4.71 -5.65 -20.96
C VAL A 134 5.61 -4.42 -20.90
N SER A 135 5.00 -3.23 -20.81
CA SER A 135 5.72 -1.96 -20.67
C SER A 135 5.77 -1.48 -19.22
N THR A 136 4.71 -1.73 -18.46
CA THR A 136 4.51 -1.14 -17.13
C THR A 136 3.91 -2.17 -16.17
N VAL A 137 4.27 -2.06 -14.89
CA VAL A 137 3.68 -2.84 -13.80
C VAL A 137 3.09 -1.87 -12.79
N ALA A 138 1.80 -1.99 -12.49
CA ALA A 138 1.14 -1.21 -11.45
C ALA A 138 0.65 -2.11 -10.31
N ILE A 139 0.92 -1.70 -9.07
CA ILE A 139 0.41 -2.34 -7.85
C ILE A 139 -0.43 -1.33 -7.11
N SER A 140 -1.74 -1.61 -6.97
CA SER A 140 -2.68 -0.77 -6.25
C SER A 140 -3.03 -1.41 -4.91
N LYS A 141 -2.53 -0.79 -3.84
CA LYS A 141 -2.80 -1.15 -2.45
C LYS A 141 -4.00 -0.35 -1.93
N PRO A 142 -5.00 -0.97 -1.29
CA PRO A 142 -6.06 -0.24 -0.59
C PRO A 142 -5.51 0.75 0.44
N PHE A 143 -6.23 1.87 0.62
CA PHE A 143 -5.89 2.99 1.50
C PHE A 143 -4.67 3.80 1.08
N TYR A 144 -4.76 5.09 1.40
CA TYR A 144 -3.63 6.00 1.29
C TYR A 144 -2.52 5.67 2.28
N SER A 145 -1.30 5.83 1.82
CA SER A 145 -0.09 5.88 2.63
C SER A 145 0.75 7.03 2.10
N ASP A 146 1.42 7.73 3.00
CA ASP A 146 2.42 8.76 2.70
C ASP A 146 3.86 8.22 2.87
N ASP A 147 4.04 7.11 3.58
CA ASP A 147 5.33 6.44 3.78
C ASP A 147 5.64 5.40 2.68
N TYR A 148 5.73 5.88 1.44
CA TYR A 148 6.03 5.05 0.28
C TYR A 148 7.36 4.30 0.40
N ALA A 149 8.37 4.97 0.96
CA ALA A 149 9.72 4.43 1.10
C ALA A 149 9.75 3.25 2.08
N ALA A 150 9.09 3.34 3.24
CA ALA A 150 9.04 2.23 4.18
C ALA A 150 8.32 1.02 3.60
N ILE A 151 7.22 1.23 2.85
CA ILE A 151 6.50 0.13 2.17
C ILE A 151 7.44 -0.58 1.20
N LEU A 152 8.11 0.17 0.31
CA LEU A 152 9.03 -0.38 -0.68
C LEU A 152 10.21 -1.09 0.00
N HIS A 153 10.85 -0.49 1.01
CA HIS A 153 11.92 -1.14 1.76
C HIS A 153 11.49 -2.47 2.37
N ASN A 154 10.30 -2.51 2.99
CA ASN A 154 9.76 -3.74 3.58
C ASN A 154 9.48 -4.83 2.53
N GLN A 155 9.14 -4.43 1.30
CA GLN A 155 8.98 -5.38 0.22
C GLN A 155 10.32 -5.90 -0.33
N LEU A 156 11.30 -5.02 -0.51
CA LEU A 156 12.55 -5.35 -1.18
C LEU A 156 13.49 -6.18 -0.28
N GLY A 157 13.42 -6.00 1.04
CA GLY A 157 14.37 -6.61 1.95
C GLY A 157 15.76 -5.97 1.85
N ALA A 158 16.79 -6.69 2.30
CA ALA A 158 18.12 -6.10 2.48
C ALA A 158 19.00 -6.09 1.22
N ALA A 159 18.70 -6.90 0.20
CA ALA A 159 19.58 -7.07 -0.95
C ALA A 159 19.41 -6.00 -2.05
N PRO A 160 18.17 -5.65 -2.47
CA PRO A 160 17.97 -4.55 -3.40
C PRO A 160 18.23 -3.19 -2.72
N GLN A 161 18.74 -2.24 -3.49
CA GLN A 161 18.88 -0.86 -3.06
C GLN A 161 17.69 -0.04 -3.56
N LEU A 162 17.17 0.80 -2.67
CA LEU A 162 16.12 1.77 -2.98
C LEU A 162 16.68 3.17 -2.72
N VAL A 163 16.67 4.01 -3.74
CA VAL A 163 17.09 5.41 -3.65
C VAL A 163 15.89 6.28 -3.97
N THR A 164 15.57 7.21 -3.07
CA THR A 164 14.57 8.24 -3.37
C THR A 164 15.19 9.22 -4.36
N ILE A 165 14.55 9.43 -5.51
CA ILE A 165 15.01 10.40 -6.53
C ILE A 165 14.12 11.65 -6.57
N ALA A 166 12.90 11.58 -6.02
CA ALA A 166 12.05 12.71 -5.68
C ALA A 166 11.00 12.34 -4.61
N ASP A 167 10.71 13.22 -3.66
CA ASP A 167 9.76 12.98 -2.54
C ASP A 167 8.70 14.08 -2.37
N GLN A 168 8.76 15.14 -3.17
CA GLN A 168 7.89 16.31 -3.11
C GLN A 168 7.29 16.61 -4.48
N CYS A 169 6.57 15.65 -5.03
CA CYS A 169 5.86 15.83 -6.30
C CYS A 169 4.44 16.32 -6.05
N ALA A 170 3.98 17.26 -6.88
CA ALA A 170 2.58 17.66 -6.88
C ALA A 170 1.69 16.47 -7.29
N PRO A 171 0.41 16.46 -6.89
CA PRO A 171 -0.59 15.59 -7.49
C PRO A 171 -0.59 15.71 -9.01
N ALA A 172 -0.90 14.61 -9.70
CA ALA A 172 -1.06 14.66 -11.15
C ALA A 172 -2.17 15.63 -11.54
N PRO A 173 -1.95 16.50 -12.54
CA PRO A 173 -3.00 17.40 -13.00
C PRO A 173 -4.17 16.58 -13.54
N TYR A 174 -5.39 17.00 -13.22
CA TYR A 174 -6.67 16.37 -13.62
C TYR A 174 -7.08 15.08 -12.91
N ASP A 175 -6.24 14.54 -12.03
CA ASP A 175 -6.65 13.43 -11.15
C ASP A 175 -7.20 14.01 -9.84
N GLU A 176 -8.51 14.29 -9.81
CA GLU A 176 -9.18 14.75 -8.60
C GLU A 176 -8.97 13.76 -7.44
N GLY A 177 -8.60 14.29 -6.27
CA GLY A 177 -8.37 13.48 -5.07
C GLY A 177 -7.03 12.72 -5.01
N THR A 178 -6.19 12.83 -6.04
CA THR A 178 -4.81 12.33 -6.01
C THR A 178 -3.96 13.14 -5.04
N GLY A 179 -3.18 12.44 -4.21
CA GLY A 179 -2.25 13.04 -3.25
C GLY A 179 -0.84 13.22 -3.84
N PRO A 180 0.09 13.80 -3.06
CA PRO A 180 1.47 13.98 -3.50
C PRO A 180 2.14 12.63 -3.79
N GLY A 181 3.03 12.62 -4.79
CA GLY A 181 3.76 11.43 -5.22
C GLY A 181 5.24 11.47 -4.87
N ALA A 182 5.90 10.34 -5.11
CA ALA A 182 7.35 10.20 -5.00
C ALA A 182 7.89 9.29 -6.12
N PHE A 183 9.17 9.44 -6.43
CA PHE A 183 9.88 8.59 -7.37
C PHE A 183 11.10 7.96 -6.70
N PHE A 184 11.33 6.70 -7.05
CA PHE A 184 12.42 5.90 -6.52
C PHE A 184 13.17 5.22 -7.65
N GLU A 185 14.47 5.07 -7.48
CA GLU A 185 15.30 4.15 -8.24
C GLU A 185 15.44 2.85 -7.45
N LEU A 186 15.26 1.72 -8.16
CA LEU A 186 15.36 0.38 -7.63
C LEU A 186 16.48 -0.37 -8.35
N SER A 187 17.53 -0.70 -7.60
CA SER A 187 18.63 -1.53 -8.06
C SER A 187 18.54 -2.93 -7.44
N ILE A 188 18.28 -3.95 -8.27
CA ILE A 188 18.23 -5.36 -7.87
C ILE A 188 19.54 -6.03 -8.32
N PRO A 189 20.26 -6.78 -7.44
CA PRO A 189 21.51 -7.43 -7.84
C PRO A 189 21.37 -8.33 -9.08
N GLY A 190 22.22 -8.08 -10.08
CA GLY A 190 22.24 -8.85 -11.33
C GLY A 190 21.06 -8.58 -12.28
N ARG A 191 20.39 -7.42 -12.12
CA ARG A 191 19.27 -6.97 -12.95
C ARG A 191 19.48 -5.54 -13.41
N ASP A 192 18.67 -5.12 -14.39
CA ASP A 192 18.63 -3.72 -14.80
C ASP A 192 18.00 -2.84 -13.73
N ILE A 193 18.34 -1.55 -13.75
CA ILE A 193 17.69 -0.56 -12.90
C ILE A 193 16.24 -0.38 -13.38
N VAL A 194 15.32 -0.35 -12.41
CA VAL A 194 13.93 0.03 -12.65
C VAL A 194 13.55 1.18 -11.74
N TYR A 195 12.54 1.94 -12.11
CA TYR A 195 12.09 3.11 -11.38
C TYR A 195 10.68 2.86 -10.88
N ALA A 196 10.36 3.34 -9.69
CA ALA A 196 9.03 3.26 -9.12
C ALA A 196 8.47 4.67 -8.93
N ARG A 197 7.28 4.92 -9.49
CA ARG A 197 6.43 6.06 -9.12
C ARG A 197 5.46 5.58 -8.04
N ALA A 198 5.45 6.26 -6.90
CA ALA A 198 4.44 6.09 -5.86
C ALA A 198 3.48 7.28 -5.88
N SER A 199 2.18 7.02 -5.75
CA SER A 199 1.16 8.06 -5.69
C SER A 199 -0.08 7.60 -4.94
N GLN A 200 -0.81 8.55 -4.36
CA GLN A 200 -2.15 8.32 -3.83
C GLN A 200 -3.16 8.58 -4.94
N GLN A 201 -4.06 7.64 -5.21
CA GLN A 201 -5.13 7.81 -6.20
C GLN A 201 -6.50 7.72 -5.52
N ASP A 202 -7.38 8.66 -5.87
CA ASP A 202 -8.77 8.57 -5.44
C ASP A 202 -9.45 7.35 -6.06
N GLY A 203 -10.06 6.53 -5.22
CA GLY A 203 -10.88 5.41 -5.68
C GLY A 203 -12.37 5.75 -5.66
N GLY A 204 -12.72 7.02 -5.42
CA GLY A 204 -14.08 7.51 -5.36
C GLY A 204 -14.81 7.11 -4.07
N LYS A 205 -16.08 7.52 -4.00
CA LYS A 205 -16.94 7.49 -2.80
C LYS A 205 -17.03 6.13 -2.08
N TYR A 206 -16.83 5.02 -2.79
CA TYR A 206 -17.06 3.66 -2.25
C TYR A 206 -15.78 2.92 -1.89
N THR A 207 -14.63 3.59 -1.99
CA THR A 207 -13.32 3.06 -1.59
C THR A 207 -12.67 3.98 -0.57
N ALA A 208 -11.59 3.54 0.06
CA ALA A 208 -10.78 4.38 0.94
C ALA A 208 -9.59 5.02 0.19
N GLY A 209 -9.65 5.10 -1.14
CA GLY A 209 -8.51 5.46 -1.97
C GLY A 209 -7.46 4.37 -2.05
N PHE A 210 -6.40 4.64 -2.81
CA PHE A 210 -5.34 3.70 -3.10
C PHE A 210 -3.96 4.32 -2.98
N THR A 211 -2.99 3.51 -2.59
CA THR A 211 -1.57 3.76 -2.81
C THR A 211 -1.12 2.94 -4.02
N VAL A 212 -0.66 3.61 -5.07
CA VAL A 212 -0.24 2.97 -6.32
C VAL A 212 1.27 3.06 -6.48
N PHE A 213 1.91 1.92 -6.74
CA PHE A 213 3.30 1.81 -7.15
C PHE A 213 3.35 1.38 -8.62
N GLU A 214 3.88 2.23 -9.48
CA GLU A 214 4.06 1.98 -10.90
C GLU A 214 5.55 1.80 -11.21
N LEU A 215 5.92 0.68 -11.81
CA LEU A 215 7.29 0.39 -12.21
C LEU A 215 7.50 0.70 -13.70
N THR A 216 8.60 1.39 -14.00
CA THR A 216 9.06 1.69 -15.36
C THR A 216 10.54 1.32 -15.51
N ARG A 217 10.99 1.03 -16.74
CA ARG A 217 12.42 0.81 -17.04
C ARG A 217 13.13 2.09 -17.44
N THR A 218 12.38 3.09 -17.87
CA THR A 218 12.90 4.38 -18.32
C THR A 218 12.92 5.35 -17.15
N HIS A 219 14.04 6.05 -16.97
CA HIS A 219 14.18 7.07 -15.95
C HIS A 219 13.04 8.11 -16.09
N PRO A 220 12.27 8.39 -15.03
CA PRO A 220 11.02 9.15 -15.12
C PRO A 220 11.22 10.67 -15.14
N SER A 221 12.26 11.18 -15.82
CA SER A 221 12.63 12.61 -15.80
C SER A 221 11.51 13.52 -16.27
N GLN A 222 10.79 13.11 -17.32
CA GLN A 222 9.69 13.89 -17.88
C GLN A 222 8.52 13.96 -16.89
N ALA A 223 8.08 12.81 -16.36
CA ALA A 223 7.01 12.77 -15.37
C ALA A 223 7.37 13.56 -14.10
N MET A 224 8.63 13.48 -13.65
CA MET A 224 9.10 14.28 -12.52
C MET A 224 9.02 15.79 -12.79
N ALA A 225 9.39 16.23 -14.00
CA ALA A 225 9.30 17.63 -14.39
C ALA A 225 7.86 18.12 -14.50
N GLU A 226 6.97 17.31 -15.09
CA GLU A 226 5.53 17.62 -15.23
C GLU A 226 4.84 17.76 -13.87
N LEU A 227 5.26 16.97 -12.88
CA LEU A 227 4.74 17.01 -11.51
C LEU A 227 5.47 18.03 -10.62
N GLY A 228 6.40 18.83 -11.17
CA GLY A 228 7.15 19.83 -10.42
C GLY A 228 7.93 19.26 -9.23
N CYS A 229 8.39 18.01 -9.34
CA CYS A 229 9.08 17.30 -8.28
C CYS A 229 10.38 17.99 -7.86
N LYS A 230 10.70 17.91 -6.56
CA LYS A 230 12.01 18.28 -6.03
C LYS A 230 12.82 17.04 -5.70
N GLN A 231 14.13 17.14 -5.91
CA GLN A 231 15.06 16.12 -5.43
C GLN A 231 15.08 16.12 -3.89
N PRO A 232 15.23 14.94 -3.26
CA PRO A 232 15.40 14.87 -1.82
C PRO A 232 16.66 15.62 -1.40
N LYS A 233 16.62 16.22 -0.20
CA LYS A 233 17.72 17.01 0.37
C LYS A 233 18.84 16.13 0.91
#